data_AF-A0A967ZUG2-F1
#
_entry.id   AF-A0A967ZUG2-F1
#
_cell.length_a   1.000
_cell.length_b   1.000
_cell.length_c   1.000
_cell.angle_alpha   90.00
_cell.angle_beta   90.00
_cell.angle_gamma   90.00
#
_symmetry.space_group_name_H-M   'P 1'
#
loop_
_entity.id
_entity.type
_entity.pdbx_description
1 polymer ?
#
loop_
_entity_poly.entity_id
_entity_poly.type
_entity_poly.pdbx_seq_one_letter_code
_entity_poly.pdbx_strand_id
1 'polypeptide(L)'
;MTCQAAGAACVDTGDCAAGASCTDGVCVRAGDCVDALDCAPGFFCEAGTCVDHRVSCMTQSECPRGFRCRPPEASGGSGVCVPSHRRCVNDGACPAGWSCLDIDGDGDSECQFDTGTCVQHSDCADGELCGIADSFLLASCGTNGPCIADGDCGGSDRCLSIFGPDVRVCVPATGSCTSVSDCAVGELCGVAAGSASLECLP
;
A
#
# COMPACT_ATOMS: atom_id res chain seq x y z
N MET A 1 -12.40 4.71 22.00
CA MET A 1 -12.10 3.59 21.08
C MET A 1 -10.65 3.76 20.70
N THR A 2 -9.78 2.90 21.20
CA THR A 2 -8.33 3.01 21.06
C THR A 2 -7.85 1.86 20.16
N CYS A 3 -7.28 2.19 19.01
CA CYS A 3 -6.66 1.26 18.09
C CYS A 3 -5.36 0.72 18.73
N GLN A 4 -5.20 -0.61 18.82
CA GLN A 4 -3.94 -1.25 19.22
C GLN A 4 -3.52 -2.30 18.20
N ALA A 5 -2.20 -2.38 18.02
CA ALA A 5 -1.44 -3.17 17.07
C ALA A 5 -1.81 -4.67 17.06
N ALA A 6 -2.16 -5.22 15.91
CA ALA A 6 -1.77 -6.59 15.59
C ALA A 6 -0.27 -6.59 15.17
N GLY A 7 0.42 -7.71 15.20
CA GLY A 7 1.85 -7.93 14.95
C GLY A 7 2.89 -7.18 15.80
N ALA A 8 2.50 -6.73 16.99
CA ALA A 8 3.46 -6.77 18.09
C ALA A 8 3.96 -8.22 18.29
N ALA A 9 5.25 -8.36 18.62
CA ALA A 9 5.75 -9.62 19.16
C ALA A 9 4.96 -9.96 20.43
N CYS A 10 4.56 -11.21 20.57
CA CYS A 10 3.77 -11.69 21.69
C CYS A 10 4.31 -13.02 22.19
N VAL A 11 4.10 -13.26 23.48
CA VAL A 11 4.28 -14.57 24.11
C VAL A 11 2.92 -15.24 24.24
N ASP A 12 1.86 -14.47 24.50
CA ASP A 12 0.48 -14.95 24.54
C ASP A 12 -0.53 -13.90 24.06
N THR A 13 -1.80 -14.31 23.95
CA THR A 13 -2.90 -13.46 23.45
C THR A 13 -3.13 -12.20 24.30
N GLY A 14 -2.70 -12.18 25.56
CA GLY A 14 -2.80 -11.00 26.44
C GLY A 14 -1.86 -9.86 26.05
N ASP A 15 -0.79 -10.16 25.30
CA ASP A 15 0.10 -9.16 24.71
C ASP A 15 -0.54 -8.45 23.50
N CYS A 16 -1.64 -9.00 22.99
CA CYS A 16 -2.31 -8.54 21.79
C CYS A 16 -3.49 -7.61 22.08
N ALA A 17 -3.76 -6.72 21.13
CA ALA A 17 -4.94 -5.87 21.17
C ALA A 17 -6.23 -6.71 21.21
N ALA A 18 -7.28 -6.18 21.87
CA ALA A 18 -8.57 -6.86 21.97
C ALA A 18 -9.08 -7.32 20.58
N GLY A 19 -9.31 -8.63 20.42
CA GLY A 19 -9.73 -9.27 19.18
C GLY A 19 -8.60 -9.85 18.31
N ALA A 20 -7.34 -9.71 18.72
CA ALA A 20 -6.20 -10.44 18.15
C ALA A 20 -5.79 -11.60 19.07
N SER A 21 -5.09 -12.59 18.50
CA SER A 21 -4.54 -13.79 19.14
C SER A 21 -3.04 -13.84 18.91
N CYS A 22 -2.26 -14.39 19.84
CA CYS A 22 -0.84 -14.62 19.58
C CYS A 22 -0.67 -15.92 18.79
N THR A 23 -0.06 -15.85 17.60
CA THR A 23 0.24 -17.01 16.75
C THR A 23 1.66 -16.89 16.25
N ASP A 24 2.47 -17.93 16.48
CA ASP A 24 3.89 -17.98 16.13
C ASP A 24 4.72 -16.77 16.61
N GLY A 25 4.38 -16.25 17.80
CA GLY A 25 5.07 -15.11 18.42
C GLY A 25 4.62 -13.75 17.90
N VAL A 26 3.54 -13.69 17.11
CA VAL A 26 3.02 -12.47 16.49
C VAL A 26 1.53 -12.33 16.76
N CYS A 27 1.07 -11.12 17.11
CA CYS A 27 -0.36 -10.86 17.30
C CYS A 27 -1.12 -10.89 15.97
N VAL A 28 -1.93 -11.90 15.69
CA VAL A 28 -2.77 -11.98 14.49
C VAL A 28 -4.21 -11.65 14.82
N ARG A 29 -4.89 -10.85 13.99
CA ARG A 29 -6.33 -10.64 14.15
C ARG A 29 -7.07 -11.63 13.27
N ALA A 30 -7.71 -12.62 13.87
CA ALA A 30 -8.61 -13.52 13.16
C ALA A 30 -9.86 -12.71 12.75
N GLY A 31 -9.98 -12.41 11.47
CA GLY A 31 -11.16 -11.83 10.86
C GLY A 31 -11.15 -12.18 9.39
N ASP A 32 -12.31 -12.48 8.82
CA ASP A 32 -12.46 -12.66 7.38
C ASP A 32 -12.11 -11.32 6.71
N CYS A 33 -11.04 -11.32 5.93
CA CYS A 33 -10.70 -10.21 5.04
C CYS A 33 -10.73 -10.69 3.60
N VAL A 34 -10.99 -9.77 2.69
CA VAL A 34 -10.90 -9.94 1.25
C VAL A 34 -9.69 -9.18 0.73
N ASP A 35 -9.41 -8.01 1.28
CA ASP A 35 -8.31 -7.13 0.86
C ASP A 35 -7.69 -6.35 2.04
N ALA A 36 -6.72 -5.48 1.76
CA ALA A 36 -6.00 -4.76 2.80
C ALA A 36 -6.87 -3.69 3.50
N LEU A 37 -8.02 -3.33 2.92
CA LEU A 37 -8.94 -2.32 3.47
C LEU A 37 -9.82 -2.86 4.59
N ASP A 38 -10.05 -4.18 4.59
CA ASP A 38 -10.66 -4.89 5.71
C ASP A 38 -9.74 -4.94 6.93
N CYS A 39 -8.43 -4.72 6.70
CA CYS A 39 -7.40 -4.80 7.72
C CYS A 39 -7.07 -3.44 8.33
N ALA A 40 -6.46 -3.50 9.52
CA ALA A 40 -5.93 -2.29 10.12
C ALA A 40 -4.79 -1.71 9.24
N PRO A 41 -4.46 -0.43 9.38
CA PRO A 41 -3.44 0.21 8.56
C PRO A 41 -2.04 -0.41 8.74
N GLY A 42 -1.42 -0.81 7.62
CA GLY A 42 -0.16 -1.55 7.57
C GLY A 42 -0.30 -3.06 7.79
N PHE A 43 -1.53 -3.57 7.86
CA PHE A 43 -1.83 -4.99 7.78
C PHE A 43 -2.40 -5.32 6.42
N PHE A 44 -2.15 -6.55 5.98
CA PHE A 44 -2.53 -7.02 4.66
C PHE A 44 -3.33 -8.30 4.78
N CYS A 45 -4.32 -8.45 3.90
CA CYS A 45 -5.11 -9.66 3.88
C CYS A 45 -4.35 -10.78 3.16
N GLU A 46 -4.01 -11.82 3.91
CA GLU A 46 -3.36 -13.01 3.40
C GLU A 46 -4.18 -14.25 3.78
N ALA A 47 -4.63 -14.98 2.76
CA ALA A 47 -5.48 -16.16 2.94
C ALA A 47 -6.68 -15.93 3.89
N GLY A 48 -7.28 -14.73 3.84
CA GLY A 48 -8.42 -14.36 4.68
C GLY A 48 -8.06 -13.99 6.12
N THR A 49 -6.80 -13.69 6.42
CA THR A 49 -6.35 -13.20 7.73
C THR A 49 -5.53 -11.91 7.58
N CYS A 50 -5.70 -10.95 8.49
CA CYS A 50 -4.87 -9.75 8.52
C CYS A 50 -3.49 -10.03 9.13
N VAL A 51 -2.46 -10.04 8.30
CA VAL A 51 -1.05 -10.23 8.66
C VAL A 51 -0.35 -8.87 8.81
N ASP A 52 0.58 -8.75 9.75
CA ASP A 52 1.28 -7.48 10.03
C ASP A 52 2.47 -7.27 9.11
N HIS A 53 2.43 -6.19 8.32
CA HIS A 53 3.57 -5.70 7.54
C HIS A 53 3.80 -4.21 7.77
N ARG A 54 3.59 -3.76 9.01
CA ARG A 54 3.82 -2.36 9.38
C ARG A 54 5.30 -2.04 9.34
N VAL A 55 5.67 -1.32 8.29
CA VAL A 55 6.93 -0.59 8.16
C VAL A 55 6.74 0.82 8.72
N SER A 56 7.59 1.21 9.67
CA SER A 56 7.48 2.53 10.31
C SER A 56 8.03 3.63 9.40
N CYS A 57 7.42 4.81 9.43
CA CYS A 57 7.90 5.97 8.67
C CYS A 57 7.67 7.28 9.43
N MET A 58 8.54 8.26 9.24
CA MET A 58 8.34 9.64 9.66
C MET A 58 8.01 10.55 8.49
N THR A 59 8.50 10.19 7.31
CA THR A 59 8.36 10.94 6.06
C THR A 59 8.02 10.02 4.89
N GLN A 60 7.49 10.60 3.81
CA GLN A 60 7.16 9.86 2.58
C GLN A 60 8.36 9.11 2.00
N SER A 61 9.56 9.70 2.08
CA SER A 61 10.78 9.13 1.50
C SER A 61 11.27 7.84 2.18
N GLU A 62 10.72 7.50 3.36
CA GLU A 62 11.04 6.27 4.07
C GLU A 62 10.22 5.09 3.57
N CYS A 63 9.10 5.34 2.89
CA CYS A 63 8.27 4.26 2.37
C CYS A 63 8.76 3.79 0.98
N PRO A 64 8.68 2.49 0.69
CA PRO A 64 8.97 1.99 -0.65
C PRO A 64 8.07 2.64 -1.70
N ARG A 65 8.47 2.60 -2.98
CA ARG A 65 7.61 3.06 -4.07
C ARG A 65 6.25 2.36 -4.02
N GLY A 66 5.20 3.12 -4.32
CA GLY A 66 3.82 2.62 -4.24
C GLY A 66 3.22 2.64 -2.83
N PHE A 67 3.96 3.08 -1.81
CA PHE A 67 3.44 3.34 -0.47
C PHE A 67 3.50 4.81 -0.12
N ARG A 68 2.64 5.21 0.82
CA ARG A 68 2.71 6.50 1.48
C ARG A 68 2.90 6.38 2.97
N CYS A 69 3.57 7.38 3.54
CA CYS A 69 3.67 7.46 4.99
C CYS A 69 2.35 7.97 5.57
N ARG A 70 1.63 7.09 6.26
CA ARG A 70 0.41 7.46 6.99
C ARG A 70 0.80 7.91 8.40
N PRO A 71 0.56 9.18 8.77
CA PRO A 71 0.88 9.64 10.12
C PRO A 71 0.08 8.86 11.18
N PRO A 72 0.59 8.78 12.42
CA PRO A 72 -0.13 8.13 13.50
C PRO A 72 -1.42 8.90 13.82
N GLU A 73 -2.46 8.16 14.25
CA GLU A 73 -3.72 8.76 14.67
C GLU A 73 -3.59 9.57 15.98
N ALA A 74 -2.56 9.28 16.78
CA ALA A 74 -2.23 10.00 18.01
C ALA A 74 -0.91 10.77 17.88
N SER A 75 -0.86 11.97 18.47
CA SER A 75 0.33 12.81 18.47
C SER A 75 1.52 12.13 19.18
N GLY A 76 2.68 12.07 18.50
CA GLY A 76 3.94 11.59 19.09
C GLY A 76 4.35 10.14 18.76
N GLY A 77 3.63 9.46 17.87
CA GLY A 77 4.05 8.15 17.33
C GLY A 77 4.81 8.24 15.99
N SER A 78 5.32 7.12 15.51
CA SER A 78 5.76 6.95 14.11
C SER A 78 4.56 6.61 13.23
N GLY A 79 4.58 7.07 11.98
CA GLY A 79 3.63 6.64 10.97
C GLY A 79 3.88 5.22 10.50
N VAL A 80 3.02 4.73 9.62
CA VAL A 80 3.17 3.43 8.95
C VAL A 80 3.04 3.59 7.44
N CYS A 81 3.85 2.85 6.69
CA CYS A 81 3.73 2.78 5.25
C CYS A 81 2.47 2.00 4.87
N VAL A 82 1.61 2.63 4.06
CA VAL A 82 0.37 2.03 3.55
C VAL A 82 0.30 2.20 2.03
N PRO A 83 -0.40 1.33 1.29
CA PRO A 83 -0.50 1.45 -0.16
C PRO A 83 -0.94 2.85 -0.57
N SER A 84 -0.24 3.44 -1.53
CA SER A 84 -0.49 4.78 -2.05
C SER A 84 -1.86 4.88 -2.72
N HIS A 85 -2.26 3.82 -3.44
CA HIS A 85 -3.55 3.69 -4.07
C HIS A 85 -4.39 2.65 -3.33
N ARG A 86 -5.70 2.88 -3.28
CA ARG A 86 -6.68 1.94 -2.73
C ARG A 86 -8.00 2.13 -3.44
N ARG A 87 -8.79 1.06 -3.56
CA ARG A 87 -10.16 1.16 -4.06
C ARG A 87 -11.02 2.04 -3.16
N CYS A 88 -12.02 2.67 -3.76
CA CYS A 88 -12.98 3.53 -3.10
C CYS A 88 -14.33 3.48 -3.80
N VAL A 89 -15.38 3.77 -3.04
CA VAL A 89 -16.77 3.84 -3.55
C VAL A 89 -17.29 5.27 -3.63
N ASN A 90 -16.58 6.23 -3.04
CA ASN A 90 -16.80 7.67 -3.07
C ASN A 90 -15.62 8.40 -2.40
N ASP A 91 -15.56 9.72 -2.54
CA ASP A 91 -14.50 10.57 -1.95
C ASP A 91 -14.38 10.42 -0.42
N GLY A 92 -15.50 10.15 0.27
CA GLY A 92 -15.51 9.94 1.72
C GLY A 92 -14.79 8.67 2.17
N ALA A 93 -14.53 7.72 1.26
CA ALA A 93 -13.71 6.54 1.53
C ALA A 93 -12.19 6.84 1.43
N CYS A 94 -11.81 8.00 0.91
CA CYS A 94 -10.42 8.40 0.72
C CYS A 94 -9.90 9.29 1.86
N PRO A 95 -8.57 9.38 2.04
CA PRO A 95 -7.99 10.33 2.99
C PRO A 95 -8.40 11.78 2.68
N ALA A 96 -8.34 12.67 3.66
CA ALA A 96 -8.65 14.07 3.43
C ALA A 96 -7.75 14.68 2.34
N GLY A 97 -8.36 15.38 1.37
CA GLY A 97 -7.65 15.94 0.19
C GLY A 97 -7.45 14.94 -0.95
N TRP A 98 -8.22 13.85 -0.96
CA TRP A 98 -8.18 12.85 -2.02
C TRP A 98 -9.57 12.69 -2.63
N SER A 99 -9.62 12.44 -3.93
CA SER A 99 -10.83 12.14 -4.67
C SER A 99 -10.86 10.66 -5.05
N CYS A 100 -12.07 10.12 -5.19
CA CYS A 100 -12.30 8.77 -5.66
C CYS A 100 -12.54 8.79 -7.17
N LEU A 101 -11.56 8.33 -7.94
CA LEU A 101 -11.51 8.46 -9.39
C LEU A 101 -11.13 7.13 -10.02
N ASP A 102 -11.66 6.82 -11.20
CA ASP A 102 -11.22 5.70 -12.02
C ASP A 102 -9.93 6.10 -12.75
N ILE A 103 -8.79 5.86 -12.10
CA ILE A 103 -7.49 6.44 -12.54
C ILE A 103 -6.97 5.68 -13.76
N ASP A 104 -7.12 4.35 -13.75
CA ASP A 104 -6.61 3.44 -14.78
C ASP A 104 -7.65 3.03 -15.82
N GLY A 105 -8.94 3.33 -15.60
CA GLY A 105 -10.00 3.10 -16.57
C GLY A 105 -10.56 1.68 -16.54
N ASP A 106 -10.34 0.92 -15.47
CA ASP A 106 -10.86 -0.45 -15.34
C ASP A 106 -12.33 -0.51 -14.87
N GLY A 107 -12.87 0.64 -14.43
CA GLY A 107 -14.24 0.82 -13.98
C GLY A 107 -14.43 0.64 -12.47
N ASP A 108 -13.41 0.22 -11.73
CA ASP A 108 -13.29 0.47 -10.31
C ASP A 108 -12.75 1.90 -10.08
N SER A 109 -12.77 2.39 -8.85
CA SER A 109 -12.24 3.73 -8.56
C SER A 109 -11.24 3.65 -7.43
N GLU A 110 -10.20 4.45 -7.54
CA GLU A 110 -9.09 4.52 -6.60
C GLU A 110 -8.99 5.90 -5.98
N CYS A 111 -8.50 5.93 -4.76
CA CYS A 111 -8.14 7.19 -4.12
C CYS A 111 -6.92 7.79 -4.81
N GLN A 112 -7.08 9.04 -5.27
CA GLN A 112 -5.99 9.88 -5.76
C GLN A 112 -5.91 11.21 -5.04
N PHE A 113 -4.70 11.76 -4.93
CA PHE A 113 -4.50 13.13 -4.48
C PHE A 113 -5.10 14.11 -5.51
N ASP A 114 -5.92 15.06 -5.05
CA ASP A 114 -6.64 16.00 -5.91
C ASP A 114 -5.76 17.15 -6.45
N THR A 115 -4.49 17.20 -6.05
CA THR A 115 -3.51 18.16 -6.54
C THR A 115 -2.36 17.47 -7.25
N GLY A 116 -1.85 18.11 -8.31
CA GLY A 116 -0.84 17.51 -9.16
C GLY A 116 -0.95 17.96 -10.61
N THR A 117 -0.37 17.16 -11.50
CA THR A 117 -0.39 17.39 -12.95
C THR A 117 -1.42 16.54 -13.70
N CYS A 118 -2.04 15.57 -13.03
CA CYS A 118 -3.00 14.63 -13.60
C CYS A 118 -3.99 14.14 -12.55
N VAL A 119 -5.15 13.67 -12.99
CA VAL A 119 -6.18 13.00 -12.19
C VAL A 119 -6.62 11.66 -12.79
N GLN A 120 -6.10 11.30 -13.97
CA GLN A 120 -6.31 10.02 -14.63
C GLN A 120 -5.22 9.81 -15.70
N HIS A 121 -5.04 8.59 -16.18
CA HIS A 121 -3.97 8.28 -17.14
C HIS A 121 -4.04 9.09 -18.44
N SER A 122 -5.23 9.48 -18.90
CA SER A 122 -5.38 10.25 -20.14
C SER A 122 -4.84 11.69 -20.07
N ASP A 123 -4.52 12.18 -18.87
CA ASP A 123 -3.89 13.49 -18.70
C ASP A 123 -2.39 13.44 -19.01
N CYS A 124 -1.82 12.24 -19.06
CA CYS A 124 -0.39 12.00 -19.22
C CYS A 124 -0.02 11.70 -20.68
N ALA A 125 1.27 11.82 -21.00
CA ALA A 125 1.75 11.48 -22.33
C ALA A 125 1.66 9.96 -22.58
N ASP A 126 1.73 9.55 -23.84
CA ASP A 126 1.72 8.12 -24.20
C ASP A 126 2.80 7.35 -23.43
N GLY A 127 2.39 6.30 -22.69
CA GLY A 127 3.27 5.47 -21.88
C GLY A 127 3.58 6.02 -20.49
N GLU A 128 2.95 7.11 -20.07
CA GLU A 128 2.96 7.61 -18.69
C GLU A 128 1.64 7.30 -18.00
N LEU A 129 1.75 6.99 -16.71
CA LEU A 129 0.63 6.73 -15.81
C LEU A 129 0.48 7.89 -14.86
N CYS A 130 -0.77 8.18 -14.52
CA CYS A 130 -1.07 9.09 -13.44
C CYS A 130 -0.97 8.35 -12.11
N GLY A 131 0.13 8.58 -11.39
CA GLY A 131 0.37 7.99 -10.07
C GLY A 131 0.76 9.04 -9.04
N ILE A 132 1.33 8.59 -7.93
CA ILE A 132 1.83 9.46 -6.87
C ILE A 132 3.36 9.58 -6.99
N ALA A 133 3.87 10.81 -6.98
CA ALA A 133 5.29 11.06 -7.10
C ALA A 133 6.10 10.45 -5.93
N ASP A 134 7.28 9.91 -6.24
CA ASP A 134 8.16 9.21 -5.28
C ASP A 134 8.56 10.04 -4.04
N SER A 135 8.44 11.38 -4.10
CA SER A 135 8.92 12.29 -3.05
C SER A 135 7.84 13.16 -2.42
N PHE A 136 6.64 13.22 -3.00
CA PHE A 136 5.57 14.11 -2.55
C PHE A 136 4.21 13.44 -2.78
N LEU A 137 3.25 13.68 -1.88
CA LEU A 137 1.85 13.30 -2.06
C LEU A 137 1.19 14.21 -3.10
N LEU A 138 1.67 14.16 -4.34
CA LEU A 138 1.12 14.89 -5.48
C LEU A 138 0.91 13.89 -6.61
N ALA A 139 -0.21 14.02 -7.31
CA ALA A 139 -0.46 13.26 -8.52
C ALA A 139 0.50 13.76 -9.63
N SER A 140 1.24 12.84 -10.25
CA SER A 140 2.21 13.15 -11.30
C SER A 140 2.18 12.09 -12.38
N CYS A 141 2.36 12.54 -13.61
CA CYS A 141 2.65 11.64 -14.72
C CYS A 141 4.05 11.04 -14.56
N GLY A 142 4.18 9.76 -14.84
CA GLY A 142 5.44 9.05 -14.79
C GLY A 142 5.27 7.56 -15.06
N THR A 143 6.26 6.76 -14.67
CA THR A 143 6.24 5.29 -14.86
C THR A 143 5.51 4.54 -13.76
N ASN A 144 5.12 5.24 -12.69
CA ASN A 144 4.54 4.66 -11.49
C ASN A 144 3.06 5.06 -11.43
N GLY A 145 2.18 4.11 -11.14
CA GLY A 145 0.74 4.35 -11.00
C GLY A 145 -0.04 3.03 -10.99
N PRO A 146 -1.37 3.11 -10.77
CA PRO A 146 -2.29 2.02 -11.00
C PRO A 146 -2.18 1.48 -12.43
N CYS A 147 -2.61 0.24 -12.65
CA CYS A 147 -2.51 -0.40 -13.95
C CYS A 147 -3.49 -1.58 -14.07
N ILE A 148 -3.85 -1.91 -15.32
CA ILE A 148 -4.76 -3.01 -15.66
C ILE A 148 -3.98 -4.23 -16.14
N ALA A 149 -2.85 -4.02 -16.83
CA ALA A 149 -2.02 -5.08 -17.37
C ALA A 149 -0.56 -4.62 -17.50
N ASP A 150 0.35 -5.58 -17.68
CA ASP A 150 1.78 -5.31 -17.89
C ASP A 150 2.03 -4.35 -19.07
N GLY A 151 1.12 -4.29 -20.06
CA GLY A 151 1.21 -3.39 -21.20
C GLY A 151 0.98 -1.92 -20.89
N ASP A 152 0.39 -1.59 -19.74
CA ASP A 152 0.24 -0.22 -19.26
C ASP A 152 1.57 0.31 -18.67
N CYS A 153 2.44 -0.61 -18.26
CA CYS A 153 3.71 -0.30 -17.65
C CYS A 153 4.80 -0.03 -18.69
N GLY A 154 5.67 0.95 -18.40
CA GLY A 154 6.80 1.29 -19.25
C GLY A 154 7.89 0.20 -19.27
N GLY A 155 8.47 -0.03 -20.44
CA GLY A 155 9.66 -0.87 -20.58
C GLY A 155 9.39 -2.35 -20.28
N SER A 156 9.99 -2.87 -19.21
CA SER A 156 9.84 -4.27 -18.78
C SER A 156 9.07 -4.39 -17.46
N ASP A 157 8.46 -3.31 -16.98
CA ASP A 157 7.77 -3.32 -15.70
C ASP A 157 6.51 -4.19 -15.77
N ARG A 158 6.09 -4.69 -14.61
CA ARG A 158 4.96 -5.60 -14.43
C ARG A 158 3.86 -4.88 -13.67
N CYS A 159 2.62 -5.19 -14.00
CA CYS A 159 1.44 -4.74 -13.30
C CYS A 159 1.08 -5.75 -12.21
N LEU A 160 1.56 -5.51 -10.99
CA LEU A 160 1.47 -6.48 -9.88
C LEU A 160 0.65 -5.95 -8.70
N SER A 161 -0.08 -6.87 -8.07
CA SER A 161 -0.73 -6.67 -6.77
C SER A 161 0.28 -6.87 -5.64
N ILE A 162 1.26 -5.98 -5.52
CA ILE A 162 2.32 -6.13 -4.51
C ILE A 162 1.82 -5.99 -3.05
N PHE A 163 0.58 -5.54 -2.87
CA PHE A 163 -0.03 -5.21 -1.57
C PHE A 163 -1.36 -5.92 -1.29
N GLY A 164 -1.64 -7.03 -1.98
CA GLY A 164 -2.94 -7.72 -1.91
C GLY A 164 -3.87 -7.38 -3.08
N PRO A 165 -5.10 -7.93 -3.10
CA PRO A 165 -5.96 -7.94 -4.30
C PRO A 165 -6.61 -6.59 -4.65
N ASP A 166 -6.31 -5.52 -3.92
CA ASP A 166 -6.87 -4.18 -4.12
C ASP A 166 -6.49 -3.57 -5.48
N VAL A 167 -5.35 -2.88 -5.52
CA VAL A 167 -4.88 -2.08 -6.65
C VAL A 167 -3.56 -2.66 -7.10
N ARG A 168 -3.43 -2.84 -8.41
CA ARG A 168 -2.17 -3.23 -9.04
C ARG A 168 -1.41 -1.98 -9.39
N VAL A 169 -0.09 -2.03 -9.29
CA VAL A 169 0.78 -0.91 -9.64
C VAL A 169 1.93 -1.37 -10.51
N CYS A 170 2.40 -0.48 -11.38
CA CYS A 170 3.58 -0.76 -12.20
C CYS A 170 4.85 -0.78 -11.36
N VAL A 171 5.57 -1.90 -11.43
CA VAL A 171 6.77 -2.17 -10.64
C VAL A 171 7.81 -2.92 -11.47
N PRO A 172 9.10 -2.87 -11.11
CA PRO A 172 10.13 -3.63 -11.81
C PRO A 172 9.82 -5.12 -11.89
N ALA A 173 10.12 -5.75 -13.05
CA ALA A 173 9.95 -7.18 -13.25
C ALA A 173 10.92 -8.07 -12.46
N THR A 174 11.95 -7.49 -11.87
CA THR A 174 13.04 -8.20 -11.20
C THR A 174 12.99 -7.95 -9.71
N GLY A 175 13.39 -8.95 -8.91
CA GLY A 175 13.40 -8.82 -7.46
C GLY A 175 13.34 -10.14 -6.73
N SER A 176 13.28 -10.04 -5.40
CA SER A 176 13.13 -11.17 -4.48
C SER A 176 11.68 -11.46 -4.08
N CYS A 177 10.75 -10.56 -4.40
CA CYS A 177 9.34 -10.66 -4.06
C CYS A 177 8.46 -10.20 -5.24
N THR A 178 7.21 -10.64 -5.23
CA THR A 178 6.16 -10.27 -6.18
C THR A 178 4.87 -9.84 -5.48
N SER A 179 4.80 -10.06 -4.16
CA SER A 179 3.72 -9.66 -3.26
C SER A 179 4.23 -9.54 -1.83
N VAL A 180 3.49 -8.81 -0.99
CA VAL A 180 3.78 -8.69 0.45
C VAL A 180 3.84 -10.05 1.17
N SER A 181 3.07 -11.04 0.71
CA SER A 181 3.08 -12.40 1.26
C SER A 181 4.36 -13.19 0.97
N ASP A 182 5.23 -12.70 0.08
CA ASP A 182 6.56 -13.28 -0.11
C ASP A 182 7.56 -12.83 0.98
N CYS A 183 7.21 -11.80 1.75
CA CYS A 183 8.07 -11.16 2.74
C CYS A 183 7.71 -11.58 4.16
N ALA A 184 8.66 -11.39 5.09
CA ALA A 184 8.40 -11.69 6.49
C ALA A 184 7.42 -10.68 7.10
N VAL A 185 6.86 -11.05 8.26
CA VAL A 185 6.10 -10.12 9.10
C VAL A 185 6.94 -8.87 9.38
N GLY A 186 6.32 -7.69 9.22
CA GLY A 186 6.98 -6.40 9.38
C GLY A 186 7.77 -5.93 8.15
N GLU A 187 7.72 -6.65 7.03
CA GLU A 187 8.37 -6.24 5.78
C GLU A 187 7.35 -6.02 4.65
N LEU A 188 7.62 -5.06 3.77
CA LEU A 188 6.82 -4.81 2.58
C LEU A 188 7.58 -5.23 1.32
N CYS A 189 6.88 -5.85 0.37
CA CYS A 189 7.42 -6.00 -0.98
C CYS A 189 7.33 -4.66 -1.70
N GLY A 190 8.47 -4.08 -2.09
CA GLY A 190 8.49 -2.80 -2.78
C GLY A 190 9.85 -2.45 -3.35
N VAL A 191 9.95 -1.25 -3.92
CA VAL A 191 11.20 -0.74 -4.50
C VAL A 191 11.78 0.31 -3.56
N ALA A 192 12.98 0.06 -3.04
CA ALA A 192 13.69 1.03 -2.21
C ALA A 192 14.10 2.28 -3.01
N ALA A 193 14.31 3.40 -2.33
CA ALA A 193 14.78 4.62 -2.97
C ALA A 193 16.10 4.38 -3.72
N GLY A 194 16.09 4.59 -5.05
CA GLY A 194 17.25 4.36 -5.92
C GLY A 194 17.49 2.90 -6.34
N SER A 195 16.64 1.96 -5.92
CA SER A 195 16.64 0.58 -6.43
C SER A 195 15.86 0.49 -7.75
N ALA A 196 16.19 -0.54 -8.53
CA ALA A 196 15.50 -0.92 -9.77
C ALA A 196 14.93 -2.34 -9.70
N SER A 197 14.79 -2.89 -8.48
CA SER A 197 14.24 -4.22 -8.22
C SER A 197 13.29 -4.21 -7.01
N LEU A 198 12.38 -5.18 -6.99
CA LEU A 198 11.51 -5.47 -5.86
C LEU A 198 12.29 -6.22 -4.76
N GLU A 199 12.17 -5.73 -3.54
CA GLU A 199 12.86 -6.24 -2.35
C GLU A 199 11.87 -6.28 -1.18
N CYS A 200 12.11 -7.17 -0.22
CA CYS A 200 11.41 -7.14 1.07
C CYS A 200 12.09 -6.08 1.96
N LEU A 201 11.34 -5.06 2.34
CA LEU A 201 11.85 -3.85 2.99
C LEU A 201 11.21 -3.66 4.38
N PRO A 202 12.00 -3.40 5.43
CA PRO A 202 11.52 -3.17 6.79
C PRO A 202 11.08 -1.73 7.05
#